data_AF-A0A7J9KIH0-F1
#
_entry.id   AF-A0A7J9KIH0-F1
#
_cell.length_a   1.000
_cell.length_b   1.000
_cell.length_c   1.000
_cell.angle_alpha   90.00
_cell.angle_beta   90.00
_cell.angle_gamma   90.00
#
_symmetry.space_group_name_H-M   'P 1'
#
loop_
_entity.id
_entity.type
_entity.pdbx_description
1 polymer ?
#
loop_
_entity_poly.entity_id
_entity_poly.type
_entity_poly.pdbx_seq_one_letter_code
_entity_poly.pdbx_strand_id
1 'polypeptide(L)'
;MFVPLHPYVDLDEQEVVEIDSDASPAERVQQAMNCLPLTSENSLDAFKFSCFRRWTIADYSRAYRNGEITPLKIAERFIDAVHESSSRPLSIAFFINYDAEDILRQATESTLRYERGAPISALDGVPIAVKDEIDCSPYPTTGGTKWLHKVRPCTGDACCVARLRSCGAILVGKTNMHELGATPSGINPHYGPPRNPYDPSRISGGSSSGSAAVVCAGLCPAALGVDGGGSVRMPASLSGVVGFKPTFGRIPHSGVLPLNWTVGMVGVLAGTLEDAFIVYAAISGHLPSHEPTTLPWFNDCNEEIRLCCSNAVQLLCERYNWKTVEVTIPELEVMRLAHYVTIGSECSTALSSHLET
;
A
#
# COMPACT_ATOMS: atom_id res chain seq x y z
N MET A 1 -16.87 21.10 11.30
CA MET A 1 -16.26 20.86 9.98
C MET A 1 -16.58 19.41 9.60
N PHE A 2 -17.21 19.16 8.45
CA PHE A 2 -17.73 17.82 8.08
C PHE A 2 -16.81 17.04 7.15
N VAL A 3 -15.99 17.75 6.38
CA VAL A 3 -14.89 17.22 5.56
C VAL A 3 -13.66 18.09 5.81
N PRO A 4 -12.43 17.58 5.65
CA PRO A 4 -11.24 18.41 5.74
C PRO A 4 -11.35 19.63 4.81
N LEU A 5 -11.27 20.83 5.38
CA LEU A 5 -11.23 22.11 4.66
C LEU A 5 -9.86 22.74 4.85
N HIS A 6 -9.29 23.31 3.79
CA HIS A 6 -7.93 23.84 3.77
C HIS A 6 -7.96 25.32 3.29
N PRO A 7 -8.19 26.30 4.17
CA PRO A 7 -8.49 27.68 3.76
C PRO A 7 -7.26 28.61 3.57
N TYR A 8 -6.04 28.08 3.35
CA TYR A 8 -4.80 28.87 3.31
C TYR A 8 -4.04 28.74 1.97
N VAL A 9 -3.09 29.65 1.74
CA VAL A 9 -2.20 29.68 0.56
C VAL A 9 -0.88 29.00 0.93
N ASP A 10 -0.51 27.95 0.18
CA ASP A 10 0.72 27.19 0.42
C ASP A 10 1.97 27.98 -0.01
N LEU A 11 3.11 27.61 0.56
CA LEU A 11 4.40 27.95 -0.01
C LEU A 11 4.68 26.99 -1.18
N ASP A 12 5.23 27.51 -2.28
CA ASP A 12 5.62 26.65 -3.40
C ASP A 12 6.68 25.64 -2.93
N GLU A 13 6.38 24.34 -3.10
CA GLU A 13 7.33 23.26 -2.81
C GLU A 13 8.59 23.46 -3.68
N GLN A 14 9.76 23.32 -3.07
CA GLN A 14 11.05 23.55 -3.75
C GLN A 14 11.59 22.25 -4.32
N GLU A 15 12.29 22.35 -5.46
CA GLU A 15 12.99 21.22 -6.10
C GLU A 15 12.07 20.04 -6.48
N VAL A 16 10.82 20.33 -6.82
CA VAL A 16 9.83 19.34 -7.29
C VAL A 16 9.70 19.33 -8.80
N VAL A 17 9.34 18.16 -9.35
CA VAL A 17 8.92 18.03 -10.75
C VAL A 17 7.40 18.02 -10.77
N GLU A 18 6.82 19.08 -11.34
CA GLU A 18 5.38 19.11 -11.58
C GLU A 18 5.02 18.13 -12.71
N ILE A 19 3.96 17.36 -12.47
CA ILE A 19 3.45 16.39 -13.43
C ILE A 19 2.17 16.94 -14.02
N ASP A 20 2.04 16.84 -15.34
CA ASP A 20 0.82 17.20 -16.05
C ASP A 20 -0.40 16.48 -15.45
N SER A 21 -1.46 17.25 -15.17
CA SER A 21 -2.71 16.73 -14.62
C SER A 21 -3.39 15.71 -15.52
N ASP A 22 -3.17 15.82 -16.84
CA ASP A 22 -3.76 14.94 -17.84
C ASP A 22 -2.86 13.74 -18.19
N ALA A 23 -1.67 13.64 -17.57
CA ALA A 23 -0.78 12.51 -17.77
C ALA A 23 -1.46 11.18 -17.40
N SER A 24 -1.36 10.22 -18.32
CA SER A 24 -1.80 8.86 -18.09
C SER A 24 -1.04 8.21 -16.93
N PRO A 25 -1.60 7.20 -16.25
CA PRO A 25 -0.90 6.48 -15.19
C PRO A 25 0.49 5.96 -15.61
N ALA A 26 0.65 5.49 -16.85
CA ALA A 26 1.94 5.01 -17.37
C ALA A 26 2.96 6.15 -17.55
N GLU A 27 2.53 7.32 -18.04
CA GLU A 27 3.40 8.51 -18.14
C GLU A 27 3.82 9.00 -16.76
N ARG A 28 2.91 9.00 -15.78
CA ARG A 28 3.27 9.36 -14.39
C ARG A 28 4.27 8.39 -13.78
N VAL A 29 4.12 7.09 -14.03
CA VAL A 29 5.11 6.08 -13.63
C VAL A 29 6.47 6.38 -14.28
N GLN A 30 6.49 6.73 -15.57
CA GLN A 30 7.74 7.07 -16.25
C GLN A 30 8.39 8.33 -15.66
N GLN A 31 7.62 9.37 -15.35
CA GLN A 31 8.14 10.57 -14.69
C GLN A 31 8.70 10.26 -13.29
N ALA A 32 7.99 9.43 -12.51
CA ALA A 32 8.49 8.98 -11.22
C ALA A 32 9.81 8.21 -11.36
N MET A 33 9.92 7.31 -12.34
CA MET A 33 11.17 6.60 -12.63
C MET A 33 12.32 7.55 -13.00
N ASN A 34 12.04 8.66 -13.70
CA ASN A 34 13.05 9.66 -14.06
C ASN A 34 13.54 10.47 -12.85
N CYS A 35 12.72 10.59 -11.80
CA CYS A 35 13.09 11.27 -10.55
C CYS A 35 13.94 10.39 -9.62
N LEU A 36 13.98 9.07 -9.86
CA LEU A 36 14.79 8.15 -9.07
C LEU A 36 16.27 8.24 -9.48
N PRO A 37 17.20 8.09 -8.52
CA PRO A 37 18.62 8.07 -8.83
C PRO A 37 18.93 6.94 -9.82
N LEU A 38 19.76 7.22 -10.83
CA LEU A 38 20.21 6.18 -11.76
C LEU A 38 20.93 5.08 -10.97
N THR A 39 20.33 3.89 -10.92
CA THR A 39 21.02 2.69 -10.43
C THR A 39 22.14 2.37 -11.40
N SER A 40 23.34 2.90 -11.16
CA SER A 40 24.50 2.58 -11.99
C SER A 40 24.77 1.08 -11.91
N GLU A 41 25.01 0.42 -13.04
CA GLU A 41 25.43 -0.99 -13.09
C GLU A 41 26.68 -1.24 -12.20
N ASN A 42 27.51 -0.21 -12.02
CA ASN A 42 28.68 -0.21 -11.14
C ASN A 42 28.37 -0.24 -9.62
N SER A 43 27.11 -0.05 -9.19
CA SER A 43 26.77 -0.14 -7.76
C SER A 43 26.66 -1.58 -7.27
N LEU A 44 26.60 -2.57 -8.17
CA LEU A 44 26.64 -3.99 -7.79
C LEU A 44 28.04 -4.40 -7.31
N ASP A 45 29.10 -3.76 -7.80
CA ASP A 45 30.50 -3.99 -7.38
C ASP A 45 30.91 -3.16 -6.14
N ALA A 46 30.16 -2.10 -5.80
CA ALA A 46 30.50 -1.19 -4.71
C ALA A 46 30.14 -1.71 -3.30
N PHE A 47 29.36 -2.78 -3.19
CA PHE A 47 28.95 -3.37 -1.90
C PHE A 47 29.58 -4.74 -1.68
N LYS A 48 30.87 -4.73 -1.35
CA LYS A 48 31.64 -5.90 -0.86
C LYS A 48 31.16 -6.47 0.49
N PHE A 49 29.96 -6.17 0.94
CA PHE A 49 29.28 -6.82 2.05
C PHE A 49 27.85 -7.15 1.62
N SER A 50 27.51 -8.45 1.54
CA SER A 50 26.17 -8.92 1.16
C SER A 50 25.16 -8.63 2.28
N CYS A 51 24.66 -7.41 2.35
CA CYS A 51 23.48 -7.10 3.14
C CYS A 51 22.22 -7.59 2.40
N PHE A 52 21.24 -8.10 3.15
CA PHE A 52 19.93 -8.42 2.60
C PHE A 52 19.30 -7.15 2.00
N ARG A 53 18.82 -7.25 0.76
CA ARG A 53 18.02 -6.22 0.10
C ARG A 53 16.79 -6.83 -0.54
N ARG A 54 15.69 -6.08 -0.57
CA ARG A 54 14.45 -6.46 -1.26
C ARG A 54 14.61 -6.19 -2.76
N TRP A 55 13.93 -7.00 -3.57
CA TRP A 55 13.76 -6.72 -4.99
C TRP A 55 12.81 -5.54 -5.18
N THR A 56 13.22 -4.57 -5.99
CA THR A 56 12.42 -3.38 -6.33
C THR A 56 11.65 -3.57 -7.62
N ILE A 57 10.64 -2.73 -7.86
CA ILE A 57 9.93 -2.61 -9.14
C ILE A 57 10.90 -2.38 -10.30
N ALA A 58 11.93 -1.55 -10.08
CA ALA A 58 12.98 -1.31 -11.07
C ALA A 58 13.78 -2.59 -11.38
N ASP A 59 14.08 -3.42 -10.37
CA ASP A 59 14.78 -4.69 -10.56
C ASP A 59 13.94 -5.68 -11.38
N TYR A 60 12.64 -5.82 -11.08
CA TYR A 60 11.72 -6.65 -11.88
C TYR A 60 11.69 -6.18 -13.33
N SER A 61 11.44 -4.89 -13.54
CA SER A 61 11.31 -4.32 -14.88
C SER A 61 12.60 -4.45 -15.70
N ARG A 62 13.78 -4.28 -15.08
CA ARG A 62 15.08 -4.54 -15.71
C ARG A 62 15.24 -6.00 -16.09
N ALA A 63 15.00 -6.92 -15.16
CA ALA A 63 15.16 -8.36 -15.41
C ALA A 63 14.23 -8.86 -16.52
N TYR A 64 13.00 -8.33 -16.60
CA TYR A 64 12.07 -8.62 -17.69
C TYR A 64 12.54 -8.06 -19.03
N ARG A 65 13.01 -6.80 -19.08
CA ARG A 65 13.55 -6.18 -20.31
C ARG A 65 14.78 -6.92 -20.85
N ASN A 66 15.64 -7.41 -19.95
CA ASN A 66 16.86 -8.13 -20.30
C ASN A 66 16.61 -9.61 -20.66
N GLY A 67 15.39 -10.12 -20.46
CA GLY A 67 15.06 -11.53 -20.66
C GLY A 67 15.69 -12.47 -19.63
N GLU A 68 16.15 -11.96 -18.48
CA GLU A 68 16.73 -12.77 -17.39
C GLU A 68 15.68 -13.67 -16.73
N ILE A 69 14.45 -13.16 -16.65
CA ILE A 69 13.27 -13.87 -16.15
C ILE A 69 12.02 -13.27 -16.81
N THR A 70 10.91 -13.98 -16.80
CA THR A 70 9.64 -13.49 -17.36
C THR A 70 8.61 -13.22 -16.27
N PRO A 71 7.63 -12.31 -16.52
CA PRO A 71 6.48 -12.15 -15.64
C PRO A 71 5.76 -13.47 -15.35
N LEU A 72 5.61 -14.34 -16.37
CA LEU A 72 5.02 -15.68 -16.20
C LEU A 72 5.81 -16.53 -15.21
N LYS A 73 7.14 -16.55 -15.31
CA LYS A 73 7.96 -17.36 -14.38
C LYS A 73 7.91 -16.83 -12.95
N ILE A 74 7.79 -15.52 -12.77
CA ILE A 74 7.56 -14.90 -11.45
C ILE A 74 6.18 -15.27 -10.91
N ALA A 75 5.14 -15.24 -11.74
CA ALA A 75 3.79 -15.61 -11.35
C ALA A 75 3.68 -17.07 -10.88
N GLU A 76 4.31 -18.02 -11.59
CA GLU A 76 4.40 -19.43 -11.16
C GLU A 76 5.02 -19.54 -9.75
N ARG A 77 6.18 -18.91 -9.55
CA ARG A 77 6.87 -18.92 -8.25
C ARG A 77 6.07 -18.23 -7.14
N PHE A 78 5.35 -17.16 -7.48
CA PHE A 78 4.48 -16.47 -6.54
C PHE A 78 3.35 -17.39 -6.06
N ILE A 79 2.68 -18.10 -6.97
CA ILE A 79 1.60 -19.03 -6.64
C ILE A 79 2.12 -20.15 -5.73
N ASP A 80 3.29 -20.73 -6.05
CA ASP A 80 3.94 -21.75 -5.22
C ASP A 80 4.23 -21.22 -3.81
N ALA A 81 4.78 -20.01 -3.69
CA ALA A 81 5.09 -19.38 -2.40
C ALA A 81 3.83 -19.04 -1.58
N VAL A 82 2.74 -18.62 -2.22
CA VAL A 82 1.45 -18.40 -1.55
C VAL A 82 0.87 -19.72 -1.02
N HIS A 83 0.98 -20.81 -1.79
CA HIS A 83 0.53 -22.12 -1.37
C HIS A 83 1.36 -22.67 -0.19
N GLU A 84 2.68 -22.55 -0.26
CA GLU A 84 3.60 -22.97 0.82
C GLU A 84 3.35 -22.19 2.11
N SER A 85 3.24 -20.87 2.03
CA SER A 85 3.01 -20.00 3.19
C SER A 85 1.63 -20.19 3.85
N SER A 86 0.64 -20.65 3.09
CA SER A 86 -0.71 -20.97 3.60
C SER A 86 -0.78 -22.35 4.26
N SER A 87 0.19 -23.22 3.99
CA SER A 87 0.26 -24.58 4.53
C SER A 87 0.90 -24.61 5.93
N ARG A 88 0.69 -25.70 6.69
CA ARG A 88 1.42 -25.94 7.94
C ARG A 88 2.89 -26.24 7.61
N PRO A 89 3.86 -25.76 8.41
CA PRO A 89 3.68 -25.12 9.72
C PRO A 89 3.50 -23.59 9.72
N LEU A 90 3.62 -22.91 8.56
CA LEU A 90 3.65 -21.43 8.49
C LEU A 90 2.27 -20.79 8.73
N SER A 91 1.26 -21.20 7.95
CA SER A 91 -0.14 -20.73 8.10
C SER A 91 -0.27 -19.19 8.20
N ILE A 92 0.41 -18.45 7.31
CA ILE A 92 0.51 -16.97 7.38
C ILE A 92 -0.77 -16.27 6.92
N ALA A 93 -1.60 -16.90 6.08
CA ALA A 93 -2.92 -16.37 5.65
C ALA A 93 -2.89 -14.97 4.98
N PHE A 94 -1.99 -14.76 4.00
CA PHE A 94 -1.83 -13.49 3.28
C PHE A 94 -3.10 -13.03 2.53
N PHE A 95 -3.84 -13.97 1.92
CA PHE A 95 -4.94 -13.69 0.99
C PHE A 95 -6.27 -14.25 1.50
N ILE A 96 -7.36 -13.52 1.24
CA ILE A 96 -8.73 -14.00 1.35
C ILE A 96 -9.17 -14.67 0.04
N ASN A 97 -8.74 -14.11 -1.10
CA ASN A 97 -9.10 -14.62 -2.41
C ASN A 97 -7.95 -14.36 -3.40
N TYR A 98 -7.60 -15.36 -4.18
CA TYR A 98 -6.69 -15.27 -5.31
C TYR A 98 -7.06 -16.38 -6.30
N ASP A 99 -6.72 -16.18 -7.58
CA ASP A 99 -7.02 -17.13 -8.65
C ASP A 99 -5.74 -17.36 -9.47
N ALA A 100 -5.20 -18.58 -9.38
CA ALA A 100 -3.97 -18.94 -10.08
C ALA A 100 -4.11 -18.82 -11.61
N GLU A 101 -5.28 -19.13 -12.17
CA GLU A 101 -5.50 -19.04 -13.61
C GLU A 101 -5.53 -17.59 -14.07
N ASP A 102 -6.20 -16.70 -13.33
CA ASP A 102 -6.21 -15.26 -13.66
C ASP A 102 -4.82 -14.63 -13.50
N ILE A 103 -4.07 -14.99 -12.44
CA ILE A 103 -2.68 -14.52 -12.24
C ILE A 103 -1.80 -14.96 -13.42
N LEU A 104 -1.85 -16.23 -13.82
CA LEU A 104 -1.07 -16.76 -14.94
C LEU A 104 -1.50 -16.16 -16.28
N ARG A 105 -2.79 -15.87 -16.47
CA ARG A 105 -3.30 -15.17 -17.66
C ARG A 105 -2.72 -13.76 -17.77
N GLN A 106 -2.82 -12.96 -16.71
CA GLN A 106 -2.24 -11.62 -16.65
C GLN A 106 -0.72 -11.65 -16.91
N ALA A 107 -0.03 -12.62 -16.30
CA ALA A 107 1.42 -12.79 -16.45
C ALA A 107 1.85 -13.23 -17.86
N THR A 108 1.07 -14.11 -18.49
CA THR A 108 1.26 -14.51 -19.89
C THR A 108 1.12 -13.30 -20.82
N GLU A 109 0.08 -12.49 -20.64
CA GLU A 109 -0.14 -11.28 -21.44
C GLU A 109 1.00 -10.27 -21.29
N SER A 110 1.52 -10.09 -20.07
CA SER A 110 2.70 -9.25 -19.81
C SER A 110 3.96 -9.82 -20.46
N THR A 111 4.18 -11.13 -20.34
CA THR A 111 5.33 -11.82 -20.97
C THR A 111 5.34 -11.59 -22.48
N LEU A 112 4.19 -11.75 -23.15
CA LEU A 112 4.05 -11.49 -24.59
C LEU A 112 4.36 -10.03 -24.97
N ARG A 113 4.06 -9.06 -24.09
CA ARG A 113 4.43 -7.65 -24.33
C ARG A 113 5.93 -7.44 -24.26
N TYR A 114 6.60 -8.04 -23.28
CA TYR A 114 8.07 -8.00 -23.19
C TYR A 114 8.74 -8.69 -24.38
N GLU A 115 8.27 -9.86 -24.81
CA GLU A 115 8.78 -10.58 -26.00
C GLU A 115 8.67 -9.75 -27.29
N ARG A 116 7.65 -8.90 -27.40
CA ARG A 116 7.45 -7.98 -28.53
C ARG A 116 8.21 -6.66 -28.38
N GLY A 117 8.93 -6.45 -27.28
CA GLY A 117 9.63 -5.21 -26.99
C GLY A 117 8.69 -4.02 -26.69
N ALA A 118 7.46 -4.29 -26.24
CA ALA A 118 6.44 -3.28 -26.00
C ALA A 118 5.81 -3.35 -24.59
N PRO A 119 6.62 -3.32 -23.50
CA PRO A 119 6.08 -3.21 -22.15
C PRO A 119 5.38 -1.86 -21.95
N ILE A 120 4.31 -1.84 -21.17
CA ILE A 120 3.47 -0.64 -20.97
C ILE A 120 4.16 0.41 -20.10
N SER A 121 4.77 -0.01 -18.99
CA SER A 121 5.44 0.87 -18.03
C SER A 121 6.43 0.05 -17.18
N ALA A 122 7.10 0.71 -16.21
CA ALA A 122 7.92 0.01 -15.22
C ALA A 122 7.12 -0.97 -14.33
N LEU A 123 5.79 -0.80 -14.23
CA LEU A 123 4.91 -1.71 -13.50
C LEU A 123 4.44 -2.91 -14.33
N ASP A 124 4.74 -2.97 -15.64
CA ASP A 124 4.26 -4.07 -16.48
C ASP A 124 4.86 -5.40 -16.01
N GLY A 125 4.00 -6.34 -15.63
CA GLY A 125 4.39 -7.66 -15.13
C GLY A 125 4.69 -7.73 -13.65
N VAL A 126 4.62 -6.61 -12.92
CA VAL A 126 4.93 -6.55 -11.49
C VAL A 126 3.73 -7.05 -10.66
N PRO A 127 3.92 -8.00 -9.71
CA PRO A 127 2.84 -8.47 -8.85
C PRO A 127 2.47 -7.43 -7.79
N ILE A 128 1.21 -6.99 -7.76
CA ILE A 128 0.68 -6.04 -6.77
C ILE A 128 -0.54 -6.65 -6.08
N ALA A 129 -0.51 -6.72 -4.76
CA ALA A 129 -1.63 -7.24 -3.97
C ALA A 129 -2.62 -6.12 -3.61
N VAL A 130 -3.91 -6.44 -3.50
CA VAL A 130 -4.97 -5.44 -3.27
C VAL A 130 -5.75 -5.79 -2.00
N LYS A 131 -5.90 -4.86 -1.07
CA LYS A 131 -6.73 -5.09 0.13
C LYS A 131 -8.16 -5.43 -0.20
N ASP A 132 -8.77 -6.34 0.56
CA ASP A 132 -10.07 -6.89 0.23
C ASP A 132 -11.24 -5.88 0.24
N GLU A 133 -11.11 -4.73 0.92
CA GLU A 133 -12.09 -3.63 0.86
C GLU A 133 -11.99 -2.73 -0.39
N ILE A 134 -11.10 -3.06 -1.33
CA ILE A 134 -10.94 -2.37 -2.60
C ILE A 134 -11.43 -3.30 -3.72
N ASP A 135 -12.31 -2.81 -4.58
CA ASP A 135 -12.84 -3.54 -5.72
C ASP A 135 -11.73 -3.84 -6.74
N CYS A 136 -11.59 -5.11 -7.10
CA CYS A 136 -10.59 -5.61 -8.04
C CYS A 136 -11.16 -6.82 -8.77
N SER A 137 -11.65 -6.60 -9.98
CA SER A 137 -12.22 -7.67 -10.82
C SER A 137 -11.13 -8.67 -11.23
N PRO A 138 -11.42 -9.98 -11.30
CA PRO A 138 -12.73 -10.63 -11.13
C PRO A 138 -13.08 -11.01 -9.69
N TYR A 139 -12.26 -10.63 -8.70
CA TYR A 139 -12.43 -11.06 -7.33
C TYR A 139 -13.61 -10.35 -6.63
N PRO A 140 -14.34 -11.06 -5.74
CA PRO A 140 -15.33 -10.42 -4.88
C PRO A 140 -14.65 -9.45 -3.90
N THR A 141 -15.44 -8.49 -3.41
CA THR A 141 -15.05 -7.59 -2.32
C THR A 141 -15.84 -7.98 -1.09
N THR A 142 -15.16 -8.49 -0.06
CA THR A 142 -15.84 -9.00 1.15
C THR A 142 -15.65 -8.10 2.36
N GLY A 143 -14.69 -7.16 2.33
CA GLY A 143 -14.31 -6.36 3.49
C GLY A 143 -13.82 -7.22 4.66
N GLY A 144 -13.27 -8.41 4.38
CA GLY A 144 -12.93 -9.39 5.42
C GLY A 144 -14.13 -10.14 6.04
N THR A 145 -15.35 -9.95 5.54
CA THR A 145 -16.57 -10.64 6.01
C THR A 145 -16.87 -11.90 5.18
N LYS A 146 -17.83 -12.73 5.62
CA LYS A 146 -18.32 -13.89 4.82
C LYS A 146 -19.58 -13.60 3.99
N TRP A 147 -20.13 -12.39 4.04
CA TRP A 147 -21.47 -12.10 3.53
C TRP A 147 -21.55 -10.91 2.58
N LEU A 148 -20.68 -9.90 2.70
CA LEU A 148 -20.84 -8.63 1.99
C LEU A 148 -20.90 -8.77 0.46
N HIS A 149 -20.11 -9.69 -0.11
CA HIS A 149 -20.11 -9.98 -1.55
C HIS A 149 -21.47 -10.48 -2.10
N LYS A 150 -22.35 -11.02 -1.24
CA LYS A 150 -23.68 -11.49 -1.63
C LYS A 150 -24.67 -10.34 -1.85
N VAL A 151 -24.45 -9.22 -1.17
CA VAL A 151 -25.34 -8.04 -1.19
C VAL A 151 -24.71 -6.83 -1.91
N ARG A 152 -23.38 -6.83 -2.07
CA ARG A 152 -22.61 -5.84 -2.83
C ARG A 152 -21.63 -6.55 -3.77
N PRO A 153 -22.08 -7.00 -4.95
CA PRO A 153 -21.19 -7.63 -5.92
C PRO A 153 -20.15 -6.62 -6.45
N CYS A 154 -18.92 -7.10 -6.65
CA CYS A 154 -17.87 -6.35 -7.35
C CYS A 154 -18.21 -6.31 -8.83
N THR A 155 -18.45 -5.12 -9.40
CA THR A 155 -18.88 -4.95 -10.80
C THR A 155 -17.77 -4.45 -11.72
N GLY A 156 -16.59 -4.15 -11.17
CA GLY A 156 -15.44 -3.64 -11.90
C GLY A 156 -14.30 -3.27 -10.96
N ASP A 157 -13.24 -2.72 -11.52
CA ASP A 157 -12.09 -2.26 -10.74
C ASP A 157 -12.38 -0.93 -10.03
N ALA A 158 -11.84 -0.78 -8.82
CA ALA A 158 -11.66 0.53 -8.21
C ALA A 158 -10.73 1.41 -9.07
N CYS A 159 -10.84 2.73 -8.94
CA CYS A 159 -10.04 3.64 -9.78
C CYS A 159 -8.52 3.41 -9.63
N CYS A 160 -8.03 3.20 -8.40
CA CYS A 160 -6.62 2.89 -8.15
C CYS A 160 -6.19 1.56 -8.82
N VAL A 161 -7.05 0.55 -8.79
CA VAL A 161 -6.84 -0.77 -9.39
C VAL A 161 -6.83 -0.67 -10.92
N ALA A 162 -7.80 0.04 -11.51
CA ALA A 162 -7.87 0.28 -12.95
C ALA A 162 -6.62 1.01 -13.46
N ARG A 163 -6.11 1.99 -12.70
CA ARG A 163 -4.86 2.70 -13.01
C ARG A 163 -3.65 1.77 -13.00
N LEU A 164 -3.51 0.92 -11.98
CA LEU A 164 -2.43 -0.08 -11.94
C LEU A 164 -2.52 -1.07 -13.10
N ARG A 165 -3.73 -1.55 -13.41
CA ARG A 165 -3.95 -2.45 -14.55
C ARG A 165 -3.59 -1.79 -15.87
N SER A 166 -3.92 -0.50 -16.04
CA SER A 166 -3.53 0.28 -17.22
C SER A 166 -2.02 0.47 -17.37
N CYS A 167 -1.25 0.29 -16.29
CA CYS A 167 0.21 0.29 -16.30
C CYS A 167 0.82 -1.11 -16.58
N GLY A 168 -0.01 -2.15 -16.72
CA GLY A 168 0.40 -3.53 -16.93
C GLY A 168 0.70 -4.33 -15.66
N ALA A 169 0.40 -3.80 -14.47
CA ALA A 169 0.60 -4.52 -13.20
C ALA A 169 -0.25 -5.79 -13.14
N ILE A 170 0.30 -6.85 -12.54
CA ILE A 170 -0.41 -8.11 -12.29
C ILE A 170 -1.08 -7.99 -10.92
N LEU A 171 -2.41 -7.98 -10.89
CA LEU A 171 -3.16 -7.88 -9.64
C LEU A 171 -3.38 -9.27 -9.06
N VAL A 172 -2.61 -9.60 -8.02
CA VAL A 172 -2.41 -10.99 -7.58
C VAL A 172 -3.47 -11.53 -6.62
N GLY A 173 -4.43 -10.70 -6.22
CA GLY A 173 -5.54 -11.12 -5.37
C GLY A 173 -5.89 -10.15 -4.24
N LYS A 174 -6.88 -10.56 -3.45
CA LYS A 174 -7.47 -9.84 -2.33
C LYS A 174 -6.80 -10.22 -1.03
N THR A 175 -6.02 -9.32 -0.45
CA THR A 175 -5.28 -9.61 0.79
C THR A 175 -6.23 -9.67 1.97
N ASN A 176 -5.88 -10.52 2.95
CA ASN A 176 -6.58 -10.59 4.22
C ASN A 176 -6.51 -9.25 4.97
N MET A 177 -7.51 -9.01 5.80
CA MET A 177 -7.68 -7.77 6.55
C MET A 177 -8.46 -8.02 7.84
N HIS A 178 -8.31 -7.13 8.81
CA HIS A 178 -9.26 -7.09 9.93
C HIS A 178 -10.65 -6.79 9.38
N GLU A 179 -11.66 -7.55 9.80
CA GLU A 179 -13.02 -7.42 9.30
C GLU A 179 -13.50 -5.96 9.38
N LEU A 180 -13.98 -5.44 8.24
CA LEU A 180 -14.51 -4.09 8.03
C LEU A 180 -13.57 -2.96 8.48
N GLY A 181 -12.28 -3.25 8.60
CA GLY A 181 -11.30 -2.28 9.03
C GLY A 181 -11.40 -1.86 10.50
N ALA A 182 -12.19 -2.57 11.31
CA ALA A 182 -12.65 -2.09 12.62
C ALA A 182 -11.57 -1.98 13.70
N THR A 183 -10.46 -2.72 13.58
CA THR A 183 -9.37 -2.69 14.57
C THR A 183 -7.99 -2.78 13.92
N PRO A 184 -6.94 -2.29 14.62
CA PRO A 184 -5.57 -2.30 14.11
C PRO A 184 -4.81 -3.60 14.38
N SER A 185 -5.50 -4.68 14.80
CA SER A 185 -4.83 -5.95 15.13
C SER A 185 -4.53 -6.80 13.89
N GLY A 186 -5.38 -6.73 12.86
CA GLY A 186 -5.30 -7.61 11.70
C GLY A 186 -5.95 -8.99 11.88
N ILE A 187 -6.42 -9.33 13.08
CA ILE A 187 -7.02 -10.64 13.39
C ILE A 187 -8.37 -10.77 12.70
N ASN A 188 -8.55 -11.80 11.86
CA ASN A 188 -9.82 -12.06 11.21
C ASN A 188 -10.40 -13.41 11.68
N PRO A 189 -11.61 -13.46 12.26
CA PRO A 189 -12.20 -14.69 12.79
C PRO A 189 -12.63 -15.67 11.68
N HIS A 190 -12.80 -15.19 10.45
CA HIS A 190 -13.33 -15.95 9.33
C HIS A 190 -12.27 -16.54 8.41
N TYR A 191 -11.10 -15.91 8.35
CA TYR A 191 -9.99 -16.26 7.45
C TYR A 191 -8.68 -16.53 8.20
N GLY A 192 -8.69 -16.39 9.53
CA GLY A 192 -7.49 -16.48 10.36
C GLY A 192 -6.68 -15.18 10.37
N PRO A 193 -5.77 -15.01 11.35
CA PRO A 193 -4.95 -13.80 11.45
C PRO A 193 -3.73 -13.87 10.52
N PRO A 194 -3.48 -12.83 9.69
CA PRO A 194 -2.23 -12.74 8.97
C PRO A 194 -1.05 -12.62 9.92
N ARG A 195 -0.14 -13.60 9.90
CA ARG A 195 1.02 -13.63 10.80
C ARG A 195 2.12 -12.69 10.31
N ASN A 196 2.90 -12.16 11.24
CA ASN A 196 4.03 -11.29 10.89
C ASN A 196 5.19 -12.14 10.34
N PRO A 197 5.73 -11.85 9.14
CA PRO A 197 6.85 -12.64 8.59
C PRO A 197 8.15 -12.52 9.40
N TYR A 198 8.33 -11.49 10.24
CA TYR A 198 9.47 -11.42 11.17
C TYR A 198 9.32 -12.37 12.37
N ASP A 199 8.09 -12.63 12.81
CA ASP A 199 7.78 -13.53 13.92
C ASP A 199 6.33 -14.04 13.78
N PRO A 200 6.12 -15.29 13.33
CA PRO A 200 4.78 -15.84 13.11
C PRO A 200 3.91 -15.93 14.37
N SER A 201 4.47 -15.76 15.57
CA SER A 201 3.70 -15.67 16.82
C SER A 201 3.02 -14.31 17.02
N ARG A 202 3.43 -13.28 16.25
CA ARG A 202 2.98 -11.90 16.37
C ARG A 202 1.96 -11.54 15.28
N ILE A 203 1.23 -10.45 15.55
CA ILE A 203 0.35 -9.82 14.55
C ILE A 203 1.17 -9.06 13.51
N SER A 204 0.67 -9.03 12.28
CA SER A 204 1.16 -8.14 11.21
C SER A 204 0.68 -6.69 11.38
N GLY A 205 -0.26 -6.44 12.30
CA GLY A 205 -0.98 -5.17 12.43
C GLY A 205 -2.15 -5.08 11.46
N GLY A 206 -2.97 -4.05 11.59
CA GLY A 206 -4.19 -3.92 10.82
C GLY A 206 -4.65 -2.48 10.59
N SER A 207 -5.68 -2.27 9.80
CA SER A 207 -6.49 -3.35 9.20
C SER A 207 -5.93 -3.95 7.90
N SER A 208 -4.92 -3.36 7.27
CA SER A 208 -4.28 -3.88 6.03
C SER A 208 -3.25 -5.00 6.32
N SER A 209 -3.67 -6.01 7.08
CA SER A 209 -2.79 -7.04 7.66
C SER A 209 -2.13 -7.93 6.61
N GLY A 210 -2.91 -8.52 5.70
CA GLY A 210 -2.38 -9.33 4.60
C GLY A 210 -1.52 -8.51 3.64
N SER A 211 -1.87 -7.23 3.40
CA SER A 211 -1.12 -6.33 2.52
C SER A 211 0.29 -6.05 3.04
N ALA A 212 0.44 -5.81 4.35
CA ALA A 212 1.76 -5.59 4.94
C ALA A 212 2.56 -6.89 4.99
N ALA A 213 1.92 -7.99 5.36
CA ALA A 213 2.57 -9.29 5.50
C ALA A 213 3.10 -9.81 4.16
N VAL A 214 2.34 -9.71 3.07
CA VAL A 214 2.79 -10.21 1.75
C VAL A 214 3.99 -9.42 1.21
N VAL A 215 4.02 -8.09 1.45
CA VAL A 215 5.15 -7.23 1.08
C VAL A 215 6.36 -7.51 1.97
N CYS A 216 6.15 -7.66 3.28
CA CYS A 216 7.21 -8.00 4.23
C CYS A 216 7.86 -9.34 3.89
N ALA A 217 7.09 -10.32 3.45
CA ALA A 217 7.58 -11.62 3.01
C ALA A 217 8.30 -11.59 1.65
N GLY A 218 8.26 -10.47 0.93
CA GLY A 218 8.93 -10.30 -0.38
C GLY A 218 8.20 -10.99 -1.54
N LEU A 219 6.93 -11.37 -1.36
CA LEU A 219 6.12 -11.98 -2.41
C LEU A 219 5.59 -10.93 -3.40
N CYS A 220 5.40 -9.69 -2.94
CA CYS A 220 5.10 -8.53 -3.79
C CYS A 220 6.00 -7.36 -3.38
N PRO A 221 6.52 -6.56 -4.33
CA PRO A 221 7.23 -5.32 -3.99
C PRO A 221 6.29 -4.27 -3.38
N ALA A 222 4.99 -4.31 -3.70
CA ALA A 222 3.99 -3.41 -3.13
C ALA A 222 2.59 -4.02 -3.06
N ALA A 223 1.75 -3.42 -2.23
CA ALA A 223 0.33 -3.72 -2.07
C ALA A 223 -0.47 -2.44 -1.78
N LEU A 224 -1.76 -2.45 -2.13
CA LEU A 224 -2.70 -1.39 -1.75
C LEU A 224 -3.36 -1.69 -0.41
N GLY A 225 -3.61 -0.65 0.37
CA GLY A 225 -4.43 -0.68 1.58
C GLY A 225 -5.33 0.55 1.70
N VAL A 226 -6.08 0.66 2.81
CA VAL A 226 -6.83 1.87 3.16
C VAL A 226 -6.53 2.24 4.61
N ASP A 227 -6.31 3.53 4.86
CA ASP A 227 -5.90 4.10 6.15
C ASP A 227 -6.94 5.13 6.61
N GLY A 228 -7.85 4.70 7.48
CA GLY A 228 -8.80 5.60 8.18
C GLY A 228 -8.33 6.02 9.56
N GLY A 229 -7.63 5.14 10.26
CA GLY A 229 -7.09 5.37 11.61
C GLY A 229 -5.66 4.86 11.78
N GLY A 230 -4.88 4.82 10.69
CA GLY A 230 -3.53 4.24 10.66
C GLY A 230 -3.45 2.87 10.01
N SER A 231 -4.52 2.40 9.35
CA SER A 231 -4.61 1.04 8.81
C SER A 231 -3.65 0.69 7.67
N VAL A 232 -2.86 1.65 7.16
CA VAL A 232 -1.70 1.40 6.27
C VAL A 232 -0.40 1.58 7.06
N ARG A 233 -0.29 2.67 7.82
CA ARG A 233 0.93 3.04 8.57
C ARG A 233 1.26 2.08 9.72
N MET A 234 0.26 1.67 10.51
CA MET A 234 0.44 0.74 11.63
C MET A 234 0.95 -0.64 11.18
N PRO A 235 0.28 -1.36 10.25
CA PRO A 235 0.79 -2.65 9.82
C PRO A 235 2.13 -2.56 9.09
N ALA A 236 2.39 -1.45 8.40
CA ALA A 236 3.71 -1.19 7.80
C ALA A 236 4.81 -1.07 8.86
N SER A 237 4.56 -0.30 9.93
CA SER A 237 5.52 -0.15 11.04
C SER A 237 5.80 -1.48 11.76
N LEU A 238 4.77 -2.32 11.95
CA LEU A 238 4.92 -3.63 12.60
C LEU A 238 5.57 -4.68 11.70
N SER A 239 5.39 -4.56 10.38
CA SER A 239 5.91 -5.51 9.39
C SER A 239 7.17 -4.99 8.68
N GLY A 240 7.84 -3.95 9.20
CA GLY A 240 9.12 -3.46 8.66
C GLY A 240 9.08 -3.08 7.17
N VAL A 241 7.98 -2.50 6.70
CA VAL A 241 7.79 -2.04 5.32
C VAL A 241 7.40 -0.56 5.30
N VAL A 242 7.46 0.07 4.13
CA VAL A 242 7.01 1.45 3.93
C VAL A 242 5.48 1.49 3.88
N GLY A 243 4.86 2.39 4.65
CA GLY A 243 3.42 2.64 4.63
C GLY A 243 3.14 4.11 4.32
N PHE A 244 2.66 4.39 3.11
CA PHE A 244 2.36 5.74 2.66
C PHE A 244 0.86 6.02 2.68
N LYS A 245 0.44 7.04 3.46
CA LYS A 245 -0.93 7.56 3.48
C LYS A 245 -0.97 8.92 2.76
N PRO A 246 -1.51 9.00 1.54
CA PRO A 246 -1.69 10.25 0.82
C PRO A 246 -2.60 11.24 1.55
N THR A 247 -2.63 12.47 1.04
CA THR A 247 -3.58 13.52 1.48
C THR A 247 -5.02 13.13 1.14
N PHE A 248 -5.97 13.66 1.93
CA PHE A 248 -7.40 13.45 1.73
C PHE A 248 -7.80 13.78 0.28
N GLY A 249 -8.45 12.83 -0.40
CA GLY A 249 -8.92 12.98 -1.78
C GLY A 249 -7.86 12.80 -2.89
N ARG A 250 -6.60 12.50 -2.56
CA ARG A 250 -5.51 12.35 -3.57
C ARG A 250 -5.72 11.20 -4.53
N ILE A 251 -6.39 10.16 -4.05
CA ILE A 251 -6.74 8.98 -4.81
C ILE A 251 -8.26 8.88 -4.77
N PRO A 252 -8.95 8.81 -5.92
CA PRO A 252 -10.39 8.64 -5.96
C PRO A 252 -10.84 7.36 -5.25
N HIS A 253 -11.87 7.46 -4.41
CA HIS A 253 -12.43 6.35 -3.62
C HIS A 253 -13.41 5.46 -4.40
N SER A 254 -13.68 5.75 -5.67
CA SER A 254 -14.61 4.95 -6.47
C SER A 254 -14.15 3.49 -6.51
N GLY A 255 -15.02 2.58 -6.06
CA GLY A 255 -14.75 1.15 -5.91
C GLY A 255 -14.05 0.77 -4.61
N VAL A 256 -13.89 1.66 -3.64
CA VAL A 256 -13.49 1.34 -2.27
C VAL A 256 -14.74 1.23 -1.41
N LEU A 257 -14.79 0.28 -0.47
CA LEU A 257 -15.92 0.20 0.46
C LEU A 257 -16.07 1.54 1.23
N PRO A 258 -17.27 2.12 1.29
CA PRO A 258 -17.49 3.45 1.86
C PRO A 258 -17.56 3.43 3.40
N LEU A 259 -16.63 2.71 4.05
CA LEU A 259 -16.64 2.49 5.50
C LEU A 259 -16.17 3.73 6.29
N ASN A 260 -15.42 4.62 5.64
CA ASN A 260 -14.73 5.72 6.30
C ASN A 260 -14.41 6.86 5.31
N TRP A 261 -15.39 7.33 4.54
CA TRP A 261 -15.19 8.28 3.44
C TRP A 261 -14.45 9.57 3.79
N THR A 262 -14.63 10.13 4.99
CA THR A 262 -13.98 11.42 5.31
C THR A 262 -12.58 11.27 5.88
N VAL A 263 -12.21 10.07 6.33
CA VAL A 263 -10.93 9.81 7.04
C VAL A 263 -10.07 8.71 6.42
N GLY A 264 -10.67 7.77 5.69
CA GLY A 264 -10.06 6.60 5.07
C GLY A 264 -9.48 6.88 3.70
N MET A 265 -8.16 6.81 3.53
CA MET A 265 -7.51 7.01 2.22
C MET A 265 -6.91 5.73 1.70
N VAL A 266 -7.03 5.47 0.39
CA VAL A 266 -6.19 4.46 -0.26
C VAL A 266 -4.73 4.82 -0.01
N GLY A 267 -3.94 3.85 0.41
CA GLY A 267 -2.51 4.01 0.68
C GLY A 267 -1.70 2.86 0.10
N VAL A 268 -0.39 3.01 0.14
CA VAL A 268 0.57 2.06 -0.42
C VAL A 268 1.39 1.43 0.69
N LEU A 269 1.51 0.11 0.66
CA LEU A 269 2.48 -0.64 1.44
C LEU A 269 3.56 -1.15 0.48
N ALA A 270 4.83 -0.87 0.71
CA ALA A 270 5.90 -1.26 -0.21
C ALA A 270 7.19 -1.67 0.49
N GLY A 271 7.97 -2.54 -0.15
CA GLY A 271 9.24 -3.02 0.37
C GLY A 271 10.29 -1.90 0.48
N THR A 272 10.17 -0.87 -0.36
CA THR A 272 11.08 0.28 -0.40
C THR A 272 10.31 1.59 -0.60
N LEU A 273 10.98 2.72 -0.33
CA LEU A 273 10.42 4.06 -0.57
C LEU A 273 10.19 4.32 -2.06
N GLU A 274 11.12 3.85 -2.90
CA GLU A 274 11.09 3.98 -4.36
C GLU A 274 9.87 3.26 -4.93
N ASP A 275 9.58 2.05 -4.45
CA ASP A 275 8.41 1.28 -4.86
C ASP A 275 7.10 1.95 -4.44
N ALA A 276 7.06 2.52 -3.21
CA ALA A 276 5.91 3.29 -2.75
C ALA A 276 5.64 4.51 -3.64
N PHE A 277 6.71 5.20 -4.04
CA PHE A 277 6.64 6.38 -4.90
C PHE A 277 6.15 6.03 -6.32
N ILE A 278 6.69 4.97 -6.93
CA ILE A 278 6.26 4.50 -8.27
C ILE A 278 4.77 4.12 -8.26
N VAL A 279 4.33 3.35 -7.27
CA VAL A 279 2.92 2.95 -7.15
C VAL A 279 2.02 4.15 -6.89
N TYR A 280 2.45 5.08 -6.03
CA TYR A 280 1.72 6.33 -5.78
C TYR A 280 1.55 7.16 -7.05
N ALA A 281 2.59 7.29 -7.88
CA ALA A 281 2.52 8.01 -9.16
C ALA A 281 1.47 7.38 -10.11
N ALA A 282 1.36 6.06 -10.14
CA ALA A 282 0.35 5.38 -10.94
C ALA A 282 -1.08 5.70 -10.47
N ILE A 283 -1.34 5.61 -9.16
CA ILE A 283 -2.70 5.64 -8.60
C ILE A 283 -3.21 7.03 -8.22
N SER A 284 -2.33 8.02 -8.08
CA SER A 284 -2.69 9.40 -7.73
C SER A 284 -3.53 10.11 -8.80
N GLY A 285 -4.29 11.12 -8.38
CA GLY A 285 -5.05 12.03 -9.24
C GLY A 285 -5.01 13.46 -8.72
N HIS A 286 -5.79 14.35 -9.34
CA HIS A 286 -5.83 15.77 -9.00
C HIS A 286 -6.32 16.01 -7.57
N LEU A 287 -5.73 17.00 -6.91
CA LEU A 287 -6.23 17.62 -5.69
C LEU A 287 -5.90 19.12 -5.75
N PRO A 288 -6.72 19.97 -5.10
CA PRO A 288 -6.27 21.28 -4.64
C PRO A 288 -5.24 21.11 -3.50
N SER A 289 -4.29 22.04 -3.41
CA SER A 289 -3.10 22.00 -2.55
C SER A 289 -3.36 22.22 -1.03
N HIS A 290 -2.35 21.93 -0.19
CA HIS A 290 -2.45 21.64 1.26
C HIS A 290 -1.18 21.98 2.06
N GLU A 291 -1.27 22.05 3.41
CA GLU A 291 -0.14 21.82 4.34
C GLU A 291 -0.51 21.27 5.77
N PRO A 292 0.47 20.72 6.56
CA PRO A 292 0.26 19.83 7.72
C PRO A 292 0.53 20.43 9.13
N THR A 293 0.27 19.65 10.20
CA THR A 293 0.47 20.03 11.63
C THR A 293 1.13 18.91 12.47
N THR A 294 2.02 19.25 13.42
CA THR A 294 2.81 18.31 14.28
C THR A 294 2.83 18.67 15.78
N LEU A 295 3.11 17.66 16.65
CA LEU A 295 2.87 17.56 18.12
C LEU A 295 4.12 17.28 18.99
N PRO A 296 4.12 17.63 20.30
CA PRO A 296 5.00 17.09 21.34
C PRO A 296 4.30 15.89 21.99
N TRP A 297 4.35 14.77 21.28
CA TRP A 297 3.78 13.45 21.60
C TRP A 297 4.89 12.38 21.60
N PHE A 298 6.04 12.74 21.03
CA PHE A 298 7.12 11.86 20.59
C PHE A 298 7.65 10.88 21.64
N ASN A 299 7.64 11.26 22.92
CA ASN A 299 8.20 10.45 24.01
C ASN A 299 7.21 9.48 24.67
N ASP A 300 5.91 9.55 24.36
CA ASP A 300 4.88 8.66 24.91
C ASP A 300 4.82 7.32 24.16
N CYS A 301 5.93 6.57 24.22
CA CYS A 301 6.07 5.26 23.60
C CYS A 301 7.12 4.40 24.31
N ASN A 302 7.31 3.16 23.84
CA ASN A 302 8.38 2.30 24.35
C ASN A 302 9.76 2.96 24.15
N GLU A 303 10.65 2.78 25.12
CA GLU A 303 11.97 3.41 25.12
C GLU A 303 12.81 3.08 23.88
N GLU A 304 12.77 1.84 23.38
CA GLU A 304 13.52 1.43 22.19
C GLU A 304 13.02 2.15 20.94
N ILE A 305 11.69 2.34 20.82
CA ILE A 305 11.06 3.08 19.72
C ILE A 305 11.48 4.56 19.79
N ARG A 306 11.38 5.16 20.98
CA ARG A 306 11.79 6.54 21.22
C ARG A 306 13.25 6.77 20.84
N LEU A 307 14.16 5.90 21.31
CA LEU A 307 15.59 5.97 20.99
C LEU A 307 15.85 5.86 19.49
N CYS A 308 15.22 4.89 18.83
CA CYS A 308 15.35 4.69 17.39
C CYS A 308 14.91 5.94 16.61
N CYS A 309 13.74 6.49 16.93
CA CYS A 309 13.23 7.69 16.28
C CYS A 309 14.10 8.93 16.59
N SER A 310 14.55 9.10 17.84
CA SER A 310 15.46 10.20 18.20
C SER A 310 16.76 10.15 17.41
N ASN A 311 17.35 8.96 17.27
CA ASN A 311 18.56 8.75 16.48
C ASN A 311 18.32 9.08 15.00
N ALA A 312 17.16 8.70 14.44
CA ALA A 312 16.80 9.05 13.07
C ALA A 312 16.69 10.58 12.87
N VAL A 313 16.05 11.30 13.79
CA VAL A 313 15.97 12.77 13.76
C VAL A 313 17.35 13.40 13.87
N GLN A 314 18.20 12.89 14.76
CA GLN A 314 19.57 13.37 14.93
C GLN A 314 20.38 13.19 13.64
N LEU A 315 20.30 12.01 13.01
CA LEU A 315 20.98 11.72 11.74
C LEU A 315 20.53 12.67 10.63
N LEU A 316 19.23 13.02 10.57
CA LEU A 316 18.72 14.00 9.60
C LEU A 316 19.28 15.40 9.85
N CYS A 317 19.33 15.83 11.12
CA CYS A 317 19.90 17.12 11.51
C CYS A 317 21.39 17.20 11.17
N GLU A 318 22.15 16.15 11.49
CA GLU A 318 23.60 16.09 11.23
C GLU A 318 23.93 16.03 9.74
N ARG A 319 23.16 15.26 8.96
CA ARG A 319 23.46 15.00 7.55
C ARG A 319 22.95 16.08 6.60
N TYR A 320 21.78 16.64 6.88
CA TYR A 320 21.11 17.60 5.99
C TYR A 320 20.98 19.00 6.59
N ASN A 321 21.58 19.24 7.77
CA ASN A 321 21.52 20.52 8.48
C ASN A 321 20.07 20.97 8.76
N TRP A 322 19.17 20.01 8.98
CA TRP A 322 17.78 20.26 9.34
C TRP A 322 17.69 20.84 10.76
N LYS A 323 16.67 21.67 10.99
CA LYS A 323 16.40 22.27 12.30
C LYS A 323 15.16 21.64 12.91
N THR A 324 15.26 21.23 14.17
CA THR A 324 14.10 20.85 14.96
C THR A 324 13.40 22.10 15.48
N VAL A 325 12.07 22.15 15.33
CA VAL A 325 11.22 23.20 15.87
C VAL A 325 10.25 22.54 16.83
N GLU A 326 10.21 23.04 18.06
CA GLU A 326 9.26 22.57 19.05
C GLU A 326 7.85 23.10 18.73
N VAL A 327 6.85 22.24 18.88
CA VAL A 327 5.45 22.50 18.51
C VAL A 327 4.54 21.90 19.57
N THR A 328 3.33 22.47 19.73
CA THR A 328 2.26 21.95 20.62
C THR A 328 1.00 21.67 19.81
N ILE A 329 0.37 20.50 19.95
CA ILE A 329 -1.04 20.33 19.52
C ILE A 329 -1.89 20.04 20.76
N PRO A 330 -2.88 20.89 21.04
CA PRO A 330 -3.80 20.71 22.15
C PRO A 330 -4.87 19.65 21.85
N GLU A 331 -5.70 19.33 22.84
CA GLU A 331 -6.97 18.61 22.65
C GLU A 331 -6.88 17.18 22.03
N LEU A 332 -5.80 16.45 22.30
CA LEU A 332 -5.59 15.08 21.81
C LEU A 332 -6.76 14.13 22.09
N GLU A 333 -7.33 14.21 23.29
CA GLU A 333 -8.47 13.38 23.68
C GLU A 333 -9.70 13.68 22.82
N VAL A 334 -9.95 14.97 22.55
CA VAL A 334 -11.05 15.41 21.70
C VAL A 334 -10.82 14.92 20.27
N MET A 335 -9.59 15.01 19.75
CA MET A 335 -9.23 14.49 18.43
C MET A 335 -9.48 12.98 18.31
N ARG A 336 -9.11 12.20 19.34
CA ARG A 336 -9.35 10.76 19.39
C ARG A 336 -10.84 10.42 19.40
N LEU A 337 -11.62 11.10 20.24
CA LEU A 337 -13.07 10.88 20.33
C LEU A 337 -13.78 11.30 19.04
N ALA A 338 -13.42 12.44 18.46
CA ALA A 338 -13.97 12.91 17.20
C ALA A 338 -13.68 11.93 16.06
N HIS A 339 -12.46 11.40 15.98
CA HIS A 339 -12.08 10.37 15.02
C HIS A 339 -12.93 9.11 15.19
N TYR A 340 -13.02 8.59 16.42
CA TYR A 340 -13.77 7.36 16.73
C TYR A 340 -15.26 7.48 16.37
N VAL A 341 -15.89 8.60 16.73
CA VAL A 341 -17.30 8.86 16.40
C VAL A 341 -17.48 8.99 14.88
N THR A 342 -16.59 9.69 14.19
CA THR A 342 -16.69 9.90 12.73
C THR A 342 -16.57 8.57 11.98
N ILE A 343 -15.49 7.82 12.21
CA ILE A 343 -15.24 6.56 11.50
C ILE A 343 -16.29 5.50 11.83
N GLY A 344 -16.74 5.44 13.09
CA GLY A 344 -17.77 4.51 13.52
C GLY A 344 -19.14 4.83 12.91
N SER A 345 -19.50 6.11 12.86
CA SER A 345 -20.79 6.56 12.31
C SER A 345 -20.88 6.32 10.80
N GLU A 346 -19.81 6.59 10.06
CA GLU A 346 -19.72 6.33 8.62
C GLU A 346 -19.82 4.84 8.31
N CYS A 347 -19.04 4.01 9.02
CA CYS A 347 -19.07 2.56 8.85
C CYS A 347 -20.46 1.99 9.15
N SER A 348 -21.06 2.39 10.28
CA SER A 348 -22.41 1.92 10.66
C SER A 348 -23.46 2.34 9.64
N THR A 349 -23.38 3.56 9.11
CA THR A 349 -24.33 4.06 8.11
C THR A 349 -24.18 3.33 6.78
N ALA A 350 -22.94 3.05 6.36
CA ALA A 350 -22.66 2.33 5.12
C ALA A 350 -23.17 0.88 5.13
N LEU A 351 -23.26 0.28 6.32
CA LEU A 351 -23.67 -1.12 6.49
C LEU A 351 -25.13 -1.28 6.89
N SER A 352 -25.82 -0.21 7.34
CA SER A 352 -27.17 -0.32 7.91
C SER A 352 -28.17 -0.97 6.95
N SER A 353 -28.12 -0.61 5.67
CA SER A 353 -29.00 -1.18 4.63
C SER A 353 -28.79 -2.68 4.38
N HIS A 354 -27.71 -3.27 4.89
CA HIS A 354 -27.38 -4.68 4.73
C HIS A 354 -27.57 -5.51 6.01
N LEU A 355 -27.75 -4.86 7.16
CA LEU A 355 -27.94 -5.52 8.46
C LEU A 355 -29.42 -5.72 8.80
N GLU A 356 -30.33 -5.06 8.09
CA GLU A 356 -31.79 -5.14 8.29
C GLU A 356 -32.48 -6.22 7.43
N THR A 357 -31.73 -6.96 6.62
CA THR A 357 -32.20 -8.04 5.72
C THR A 357 -31.76 -9.42 6.17
#